data_AF-A0A7X9FQ74-F1
#
_entry.id   AF-A0A7X9FQ74-F1
#
_cell.length_a   1.000
_cell.length_b   1.000
_cell.length_c   1.000
_cell.angle_alpha   90.00
_cell.angle_beta   90.00
_cell.angle_gamma   90.00
#
_symmetry.space_group_name_H-M   'P 1'
#
loop_
_entity.id
_entity.type
_entity.pdbx_description
1 polymer ?
#
loop_
_entity_poly.entity_id
_entity_poly.type
_entity_poly.pdbx_seq_one_letter_code
_entity_poly.pdbx_strand_id
1 'polypeptide(L)'
;MVRERRDPLNLIAIPPNKANLEAAQAALTEHGFKAESLAQLVVKDPVLLLELYKTISSTTYARGYSVNMMPVSQMVTLLGVKILNELCQNLKGRSLPDSSELATFLEKSRAECLKISNIARLIGNSVDPQQAEQCGLIGLFARFGDMVAVLYLKEHYISAVQTEGNRTRLAYRLAKEYAFDLERAGLRYLSLHGLPEKILACIDRDSQINSTELVNRKLVVLSSIEVVTAYEEAKWDRYSPDKALPVQSHFRPLRYLGLNYEKLYQDLSDFLSKSSQKAQVDSESKATESRISDRESISKATSRSLAEAGTKRTLSGRLVPVAPPAKHAAIERGSVGFLGKAHPLVVACVRGVRNAENLFSVTQRVSFLDTVVRLIGPLLKTFPDLGSVLYKASEFYLPLATTSSEDEILTTIVEGLSAKEVVSIIVLSYLAGEFSKHCEVTGWDCIARKLPSAIEIGRTVGATFSDVGPGYGMLLTGVRHMSLAALLFHDAKNFEHYIKYLSLSSRPYDMIYEKSKWGYDHLSYCGSLLQYLGFGLEMVKAFDQFRSFSQITEIKVRNSAVVLHWAEVIQKSGTALGDSNFLQQSGIGKDDVIKVDNEIGRLTSRLKNNYWLSPIREQALV
;
A
#
# COMPACT_ATOMS: atom_id res chain seq x y z
N MET A 1 14.45 -22.03 -13.63
CA MET A 1 13.21 -21.30 -13.98
C MET A 1 12.20 -21.47 -12.86
N VAL A 2 12.02 -20.46 -12.01
CA VAL A 2 11.00 -20.48 -10.95
C VAL A 2 9.67 -20.17 -11.63
N ARG A 3 8.74 -21.15 -11.69
CA ARG A 3 7.37 -20.87 -12.11
C ARG A 3 6.76 -19.95 -11.06
N GLU A 4 6.59 -18.68 -11.37
CA GLU A 4 5.77 -17.76 -10.57
C GLU A 4 4.40 -18.42 -10.39
N ARG A 5 4.06 -18.77 -9.14
CA ARG A 5 2.72 -19.23 -8.82
C ARG A 5 1.79 -18.04 -9.04
N ARG A 6 1.16 -17.99 -10.21
CA ARG A 6 0.13 -17.00 -10.51
C ARG A 6 -0.97 -17.14 -9.46
N ASP A 7 -1.33 -16.01 -8.88
CA ASP A 7 -2.47 -15.91 -7.97
C ASP A 7 -3.71 -16.48 -8.66
N PRO A 8 -4.43 -17.46 -8.07
CA PRO A 8 -5.62 -18.02 -8.70
C PRO A 8 -6.70 -16.97 -8.98
N LEU A 9 -6.71 -15.85 -8.23
CA LEU A 9 -7.65 -14.75 -8.46
C LEU A 9 -7.39 -14.01 -9.78
N ASN A 10 -6.16 -14.02 -10.31
CA ASN A 10 -5.83 -13.40 -11.61
C ASN A 10 -6.41 -14.15 -12.80
N LEU A 11 -6.86 -15.39 -12.61
CA LEU A 11 -7.43 -16.22 -13.68
C LEU A 11 -8.94 -16.03 -13.82
N ILE A 12 -9.57 -15.35 -12.85
CA ILE A 12 -11.01 -15.10 -12.87
C ILE A 12 -11.29 -13.94 -13.81
N ALA A 13 -12.03 -14.20 -14.89
CA ALA A 13 -12.53 -13.16 -15.79
C ALA A 13 -14.02 -12.92 -15.49
N ILE A 14 -14.33 -11.82 -14.82
CA ILE A 14 -15.73 -11.43 -14.56
C ILE A 14 -16.30 -10.77 -15.83
N PRO A 15 -17.40 -11.29 -16.42
CA PRO A 15 -18.06 -10.63 -17.55
C PRO A 15 -18.84 -9.39 -17.08
N PRO A 16 -18.93 -8.32 -17.89
CA PRO A 16 -19.84 -7.22 -17.59
C PRO A 16 -21.30 -7.65 -17.77
N ASN A 17 -22.22 -6.86 -17.23
CA ASN A 17 -23.64 -6.97 -17.54
C ASN A 17 -23.84 -6.73 -19.05
N LYS A 18 -24.47 -7.72 -19.71
CA LYS A 18 -24.64 -7.73 -21.16
C LYS A 18 -25.39 -6.49 -21.68
N ALA A 19 -26.49 -6.10 -21.02
CA ALA A 19 -27.30 -4.95 -21.44
C ALA A 19 -26.53 -3.63 -21.32
N ASN A 20 -25.76 -3.45 -20.24
CA ASN A 20 -24.93 -2.26 -20.06
C ASN A 20 -23.78 -2.21 -21.09
N LEU A 21 -23.16 -3.36 -21.41
CA LEU A 21 -22.12 -3.45 -22.44
C LEU A 21 -22.67 -3.13 -23.83
N GLU A 22 -23.84 -3.67 -24.19
CA GLU A 22 -24.50 -3.40 -25.47
C GLU A 22 -24.91 -1.93 -25.59
N ALA A 23 -25.47 -1.34 -24.53
CA ALA A 23 -25.78 0.09 -24.49
C ALA A 23 -24.52 0.97 -24.62
N ALA A 24 -23.42 0.59 -23.97
CA ALA A 24 -22.14 1.28 -24.09
C ALA A 24 -21.58 1.21 -25.51
N GLN A 25 -21.68 0.04 -26.17
CA GLN A 25 -21.29 -0.12 -27.58
C GLN A 25 -22.16 0.75 -28.50
N ALA A 26 -23.47 0.76 -28.30
CA ALA A 26 -24.38 1.59 -29.09
C ALA A 26 -24.03 3.09 -28.95
N ALA A 27 -23.78 3.56 -27.72
CA ALA A 27 -23.40 4.94 -27.44
C ALA A 27 -22.07 5.36 -28.09
N LEU A 28 -21.14 4.42 -28.30
CA LEU A 28 -19.87 4.67 -29.01
C LEU A 28 -20.04 4.79 -30.53
N THR A 29 -21.12 4.23 -31.09
CA THR A 29 -21.43 4.27 -32.53
C THR A 29 -22.37 5.41 -32.94
N GLU A 30 -22.97 6.09 -31.97
CA GLU A 30 -23.93 7.17 -32.21
C GLU A 30 -23.26 8.41 -32.82
N HIS A 31 -23.91 9.03 -33.81
CA HIS A 31 -23.47 10.30 -34.37
C HIS A 31 -23.55 11.40 -33.30
N GLY A 32 -22.39 11.96 -32.91
CA GLY A 32 -22.31 12.98 -31.87
C GLY A 32 -22.05 12.43 -30.47
N PHE A 33 -21.19 11.41 -30.37
CA PHE A 33 -20.66 10.83 -29.13
C PHE A 33 -20.55 11.84 -27.97
N LYS A 34 -21.26 11.57 -26.87
CA LYS A 34 -21.20 12.35 -25.62
C LYS A 34 -20.53 11.53 -24.54
N ALA A 35 -19.37 11.98 -24.07
CA ALA A 35 -18.61 11.32 -23.01
C ALA A 35 -19.46 11.10 -21.75
N GLU A 36 -20.32 12.06 -21.42
CA GLU A 36 -21.22 12.00 -20.25
C GLU A 36 -22.23 10.86 -20.34
N SER A 37 -22.82 10.63 -21.52
CA SER A 37 -23.79 9.55 -21.74
C SER A 37 -23.14 8.18 -21.55
N LEU A 38 -21.91 8.00 -22.06
CA LEU A 38 -21.17 6.76 -21.87
C LEU A 38 -20.73 6.59 -20.40
N ALA A 39 -20.27 7.66 -19.75
CA ALA A 39 -19.90 7.63 -18.35
C ALA A 39 -21.07 7.15 -17.46
N GLN A 40 -22.29 7.66 -17.72
CA GLN A 40 -23.50 7.22 -17.02
C GLN A 40 -23.85 5.74 -17.23
N LEU A 41 -23.46 5.14 -18.36
CA LEU A 41 -23.62 3.70 -18.60
C LEU A 41 -22.55 2.89 -17.89
N VAL A 42 -21.31 3.36 -17.89
CA VAL A 42 -20.17 2.69 -17.22
C VAL A 42 -20.38 2.62 -15.71
N VAL A 43 -20.85 3.70 -15.07
CA VAL A 43 -21.07 3.72 -13.61
C VAL A 43 -22.22 2.80 -13.13
N LYS A 44 -23.00 2.23 -14.05
CA LYS A 44 -24.03 1.22 -13.73
C LYS A 44 -23.47 -0.19 -13.60
N ASP A 45 -22.20 -0.41 -13.96
CA ASP A 45 -21.56 -1.72 -13.90
C ASP A 45 -20.15 -1.65 -13.28
N PRO A 46 -19.94 -2.27 -12.09
CA PRO A 46 -18.62 -2.32 -11.47
C PRO A 46 -17.54 -2.92 -12.38
N VAL A 47 -17.88 -3.86 -13.26
CA VAL A 47 -16.91 -4.51 -14.14
C VAL A 47 -16.48 -3.56 -15.25
N LEU A 48 -17.41 -2.85 -15.89
CA LEU A 48 -17.08 -1.84 -16.89
C LEU A 48 -16.21 -0.73 -16.30
N LEU A 49 -16.56 -0.26 -15.09
CA LEU A 49 -15.80 0.77 -14.41
C LEU A 49 -14.38 0.29 -14.04
N LEU A 50 -14.22 -0.94 -13.54
CA LEU A 50 -12.90 -1.51 -13.23
C LEU A 50 -12.02 -1.58 -14.48
N GLU A 51 -12.58 -2.04 -15.60
CA GLU A 51 -11.84 -2.20 -16.85
C GLU A 51 -11.47 -0.85 -17.47
N LEU A 52 -12.29 0.19 -17.26
CA LEU A 52 -11.94 1.56 -17.60
C LEU A 52 -10.74 2.04 -16.78
N TYR A 53 -10.75 1.86 -15.46
CA TYR A 53 -9.63 2.21 -14.57
C TYR A 53 -8.34 1.45 -14.93
N LYS A 54 -8.46 0.15 -15.21
CA LYS A 54 -7.34 -0.68 -15.64
C LYS A 54 -6.74 -0.18 -16.94
N THR A 55 -7.59 0.12 -17.93
CA THR A 55 -7.16 0.61 -19.24
C THR A 55 -6.44 1.94 -19.11
N ILE A 56 -7.04 2.93 -18.45
CA ILE A 56 -6.43 4.26 -18.32
C ILE A 56 -5.11 4.21 -17.52
N SER A 57 -5.04 3.37 -16.48
CA SER A 57 -3.81 3.18 -15.70
C SER A 57 -2.69 2.51 -16.48
N SER A 58 -3.02 1.64 -17.44
CA SER A 58 -2.05 0.96 -18.30
C SER A 58 -1.53 1.80 -19.46
N THR A 59 -2.29 2.81 -19.88
CA THR A 59 -1.93 3.67 -21.01
C THR A 59 -0.91 4.75 -20.62
N THR A 60 -0.10 5.18 -21.59
CA THR A 60 0.87 6.29 -21.43
C THR A 60 0.24 7.62 -21.02
N TYR A 61 -1.10 7.75 -21.11
CA TYR A 61 -1.85 8.93 -20.67
C TYR A 61 -1.74 9.22 -19.17
N ALA A 62 -1.33 8.24 -18.35
CA ALA A 62 -1.08 8.43 -16.92
C ALA A 62 0.17 9.29 -16.61
N ARG A 63 1.03 9.62 -17.58
CA ARG A 63 2.30 10.35 -17.37
C ARG A 63 2.17 11.85 -17.00
N GLY A 64 0.98 12.31 -16.62
CA GLY A 64 0.74 13.70 -16.19
C GLY A 64 -0.53 13.92 -15.38
N TYR A 65 -1.43 12.93 -15.33
CA TYR A 65 -2.66 13.00 -14.55
C TYR A 65 -2.64 11.97 -13.44
N SER A 66 -3.00 12.39 -12.23
CA SER A 66 -3.33 11.45 -11.16
C SER A 66 -4.63 10.75 -11.54
N VAL A 67 -4.53 9.50 -12.03
CA VAL A 67 -5.68 8.61 -12.27
C VAL A 67 -6.46 8.33 -10.98
N ASN A 68 -5.87 8.63 -9.82
CA ASN A 68 -6.53 8.50 -8.53
C ASN A 68 -7.76 9.42 -8.46
N MET A 69 -8.97 8.82 -8.49
CA MET A 69 -10.27 9.51 -8.33
C MET A 69 -10.67 10.42 -9.51
N MET A 70 -10.16 10.14 -10.72
CA MET A 70 -10.56 10.87 -11.93
C MET A 70 -12.06 10.69 -12.24
N PRO A 71 -12.80 11.75 -12.62
CA PRO A 71 -14.19 11.63 -13.10
C PRO A 71 -14.31 10.69 -14.30
N VAL A 72 -15.39 9.91 -14.35
CA VAL A 72 -15.57 8.88 -15.40
C VAL A 72 -15.70 9.50 -16.80
N SER A 73 -16.35 10.65 -16.91
CA SER A 73 -16.46 11.41 -18.17
C SER A 73 -15.09 11.89 -18.67
N GLN A 74 -14.20 12.28 -17.77
CA GLN A 74 -12.82 12.64 -18.12
C GLN A 74 -12.03 11.40 -18.58
N MET A 75 -12.17 10.26 -17.90
CA MET A 75 -11.53 9.00 -18.33
C MET A 75 -11.99 8.58 -19.73
N VAL A 76 -13.29 8.67 -19.99
CA VAL A 76 -13.90 8.39 -21.30
C VAL A 76 -13.34 9.33 -22.37
N THR A 77 -13.23 10.63 -22.07
CA THR A 77 -12.68 11.62 -22.99
C THR A 77 -11.21 11.36 -23.32
N LEU A 78 -10.40 11.04 -22.32
CA LEU A 78 -8.96 10.79 -22.48
C LEU A 78 -8.65 9.53 -23.30
N LEU A 79 -9.41 8.45 -23.09
CA LEU A 79 -9.21 7.20 -23.84
C LEU A 79 -9.69 7.32 -25.29
N GLY A 80 -10.75 8.10 -25.52
CA GLY A 80 -11.33 8.30 -26.84
C GLY A 80 -12.07 7.06 -27.38
N VAL A 81 -12.89 7.29 -28.41
CA VAL A 81 -13.84 6.30 -28.95
C VAL A 81 -13.14 5.02 -29.43
N LYS A 82 -11.95 5.13 -30.03
CA LYS A 82 -11.22 3.97 -30.57
C LYS A 82 -10.84 2.97 -29.47
N ILE A 83 -10.17 3.43 -28.41
CA ILE A 83 -9.72 2.56 -27.31
C ILE A 83 -10.93 2.00 -26.55
N LEU A 84 -11.99 2.81 -26.36
CA LEU A 84 -13.21 2.37 -25.71
C LEU A 84 -13.95 1.30 -26.52
N ASN A 85 -13.97 1.40 -27.86
CA ASN A 85 -14.52 0.34 -28.72
C ASN A 85 -13.71 -0.95 -28.59
N GLU A 86 -12.37 -0.88 -28.63
CA GLU A 86 -11.50 -2.04 -28.42
C GLU A 86 -11.74 -2.69 -27.05
N LEU A 87 -11.88 -1.88 -26.00
CA LEU A 87 -12.24 -2.33 -24.65
C LEU A 87 -13.57 -3.09 -24.67
N CYS A 88 -14.62 -2.51 -25.25
CA CYS A 88 -15.93 -3.14 -25.34
C CYS A 88 -15.91 -4.46 -26.14
N GLN A 89 -15.11 -4.57 -27.21
CA GLN A 89 -14.96 -5.81 -27.97
C GLN A 89 -14.24 -6.89 -27.16
N ASN A 90 -13.18 -6.52 -26.43
CA ASN A 90 -12.47 -7.44 -25.55
C ASN A 90 -13.36 -7.99 -24.44
N LEU A 91 -14.22 -7.14 -23.87
CA LEU A 91 -15.17 -7.55 -22.82
C LEU A 91 -16.30 -8.44 -23.35
N LYS A 92 -16.73 -8.24 -24.60
CA LYS A 92 -17.72 -9.09 -25.26
C LYS A 92 -17.25 -10.54 -25.41
N GLY A 93 -15.93 -10.76 -25.50
CA GLY A 93 -15.33 -12.09 -25.59
C GLY A 93 -15.31 -12.88 -24.28
N ARG A 94 -15.67 -12.29 -23.13
CA ARG A 94 -15.69 -13.01 -21.84
C ARG A 94 -16.89 -13.95 -21.77
N SER A 95 -16.62 -15.22 -21.46
CA SER A 95 -17.67 -16.23 -21.30
C SER A 95 -18.57 -15.90 -20.12
N LEU A 96 -19.89 -16.00 -20.33
CA LEU A 96 -20.86 -16.01 -19.24
C LEU A 96 -20.71 -17.29 -18.42
N PRO A 97 -21.17 -17.31 -17.15
CA PRO A 97 -21.20 -18.53 -16.36
C PRO A 97 -22.03 -19.62 -17.05
N ASP A 98 -21.54 -20.86 -17.02
CA ASP A 98 -22.20 -22.01 -17.66
C ASP A 98 -23.57 -22.31 -17.03
N SER A 99 -23.71 -22.06 -15.73
CA SER A 99 -24.94 -22.26 -14.98
C SER A 99 -25.78 -20.98 -14.95
N SER A 100 -27.07 -21.11 -15.29
CA SER A 100 -28.06 -20.03 -15.17
C SER A 100 -28.19 -19.52 -13.72
N GLU A 101 -28.03 -20.40 -12.73
CA GLU A 101 -28.05 -20.01 -11.32
C GLU A 101 -26.83 -19.14 -10.97
N LEU A 102 -25.63 -19.51 -11.42
CA LEU A 102 -24.43 -18.70 -11.23
C LEU A 102 -24.56 -17.31 -11.86
N ALA A 103 -25.10 -17.25 -13.09
CA ALA A 103 -25.38 -15.98 -13.75
C ALA A 103 -26.36 -15.12 -12.92
N THR A 104 -27.41 -15.73 -12.35
CA THR A 104 -28.38 -15.05 -11.49
C THR A 104 -27.73 -14.49 -10.23
N PHE A 105 -26.88 -15.25 -9.54
CA PHE A 105 -26.16 -14.77 -8.36
C PHE A 105 -25.11 -13.71 -8.68
N LEU A 106 -24.48 -13.78 -9.86
CA LEU A 106 -23.58 -12.74 -10.34
C LEU A 106 -24.33 -11.42 -10.56
N GLU A 107 -25.48 -11.46 -11.25
CA GLU A 107 -26.31 -10.26 -11.45
C GLU A 107 -26.86 -9.71 -10.13
N LYS A 108 -27.26 -10.57 -9.19
CA LYS A 108 -27.66 -10.15 -7.84
C LYS A 108 -26.53 -9.41 -7.13
N SER A 109 -25.31 -9.96 -7.16
CA SER A 109 -24.14 -9.33 -6.54
C SER A 109 -23.80 -7.99 -7.18
N ARG A 110 -23.93 -7.89 -8.52
CA ARG A 110 -23.75 -6.64 -9.26
C ARG A 110 -24.81 -5.59 -8.89
N ALA A 111 -26.06 -6.00 -8.74
CA ALA A 111 -27.15 -5.12 -8.32
C ALA A 111 -26.92 -4.57 -6.89
N GLU A 112 -26.39 -5.38 -5.98
CA GLU A 112 -26.02 -4.91 -4.64
C GLU A 112 -24.89 -3.87 -4.67
N CYS A 113 -23.86 -4.06 -5.49
CA CYS A 113 -22.83 -3.05 -5.72
C CYS A 113 -23.44 -1.71 -6.20
N LEU A 114 -24.38 -1.77 -7.14
CA LEU A 114 -25.06 -0.57 -7.65
C LEU A 114 -25.97 0.08 -6.60
N LYS A 115 -26.64 -0.72 -5.75
CA LYS A 115 -27.44 -0.22 -4.63
C LYS A 115 -26.56 0.56 -3.64
N ILE A 116 -25.41 0.01 -3.26
CA ILE A 116 -24.44 0.65 -2.36
C ILE A 116 -23.89 1.93 -2.98
N SER A 117 -23.52 1.91 -4.26
CA SER A 117 -23.08 3.09 -5.00
C SER A 117 -24.09 4.25 -4.94
N ASN A 118 -25.38 3.96 -5.17
CA ASN A 118 -26.43 4.97 -5.10
C ASN A 118 -26.63 5.52 -3.69
N ILE A 119 -26.60 4.66 -2.67
CA ILE A 119 -26.69 5.08 -1.27
C ILE A 119 -25.48 5.92 -0.85
N ALA A 120 -24.27 5.53 -1.28
CA ALA A 120 -23.05 6.29 -1.02
C ALA A 120 -23.11 7.68 -1.65
N ARG A 121 -23.72 7.80 -2.83
CA ARG A 121 -23.97 9.11 -3.44
C ARG A 121 -25.02 9.92 -2.67
N LEU A 122 -26.09 9.31 -2.17
CA LEU A 122 -27.11 10.01 -1.36
C LEU A 122 -26.52 10.53 -0.04
N ILE A 123 -25.83 9.66 0.70
CA ILE A 123 -25.14 10.04 1.95
C ILE A 123 -24.07 11.09 1.64
N GLY A 124 -23.27 10.87 0.60
CA GLY A 124 -22.27 11.82 0.13
C GLY A 124 -22.86 13.19 -0.17
N ASN A 125 -24.00 13.28 -0.85
CA ASN A 125 -24.69 14.54 -1.12
C ASN A 125 -25.11 15.29 0.16
N SER A 126 -25.44 14.57 1.23
CA SER A 126 -25.78 15.19 2.52
C SER A 126 -24.57 15.61 3.34
N VAL A 127 -23.41 14.98 3.13
CA VAL A 127 -22.16 15.28 3.85
C VAL A 127 -21.35 16.34 3.11
N ASP A 128 -21.08 16.11 1.84
CA ASP A 128 -20.34 17.00 0.93
C ASP A 128 -20.77 16.73 -0.53
N PRO A 129 -21.62 17.59 -1.12
CA PRO A 129 -22.08 17.45 -2.50
C PRO A 129 -20.97 17.35 -3.54
N GLN A 130 -19.80 17.96 -3.31
CA GLN A 130 -18.68 17.93 -4.25
C GLN A 130 -18.05 16.53 -4.34
N GLN A 131 -18.22 15.72 -3.30
CA GLN A 131 -17.60 14.41 -3.14
C GLN A 131 -18.57 13.25 -3.42
N ALA A 132 -19.86 13.55 -3.60
CA ALA A 132 -20.93 12.57 -3.68
C ALA A 132 -20.77 11.60 -4.86
N GLU A 133 -20.36 12.10 -6.02
CA GLU A 133 -20.10 11.27 -7.19
C GLU A 133 -18.98 10.26 -6.91
N GLN A 134 -17.86 10.71 -6.36
CA GLN A 134 -16.73 9.86 -6.01
C GLN A 134 -17.09 8.84 -4.93
N CYS A 135 -17.90 9.21 -3.94
CA CYS A 135 -18.43 8.26 -2.95
C CYS A 135 -19.24 7.15 -3.64
N GLY A 136 -20.08 7.51 -4.62
CA GLY A 136 -20.82 6.55 -5.44
C GLY A 136 -19.92 5.62 -6.26
N LEU A 137 -18.87 6.15 -6.90
CA LEU A 137 -17.90 5.34 -7.64
C LEU A 137 -17.18 4.33 -6.74
N ILE A 138 -16.74 4.76 -5.56
CA ILE A 138 -16.08 3.88 -4.58
C ILE A 138 -17.07 2.82 -4.06
N GLY A 139 -18.31 3.24 -3.76
CA GLY A 139 -19.38 2.35 -3.29
C GLY A 139 -19.70 1.20 -4.27
N LEU A 140 -19.49 1.42 -5.58
CA LEU A 140 -19.69 0.40 -6.60
C LEU A 140 -18.75 -0.82 -6.45
N PHE A 141 -17.60 -0.63 -5.80
CA PHE A 141 -16.61 -1.68 -5.54
C PHE A 141 -16.72 -2.30 -4.15
N ALA A 142 -17.56 -1.76 -3.26
CA ALA A 142 -17.62 -2.13 -1.85
C ALA A 142 -17.92 -3.62 -1.58
N ARG A 143 -18.72 -4.26 -2.44
CA ARG A 143 -19.07 -5.69 -2.34
C ARG A 143 -18.56 -6.53 -3.52
N PHE A 144 -17.50 -6.06 -4.18
CA PHE A 144 -16.94 -6.74 -5.35
C PHE A 144 -16.50 -8.19 -5.06
N GLY A 145 -16.09 -8.48 -3.81
CA GLY A 145 -15.75 -9.83 -3.36
C GLY A 145 -16.86 -10.86 -3.50
N ASP A 146 -18.13 -10.46 -3.47
CA ASP A 146 -19.27 -11.36 -3.67
C ASP A 146 -19.28 -11.90 -5.13
N MET A 147 -18.97 -11.04 -6.13
CA MET A 147 -18.85 -11.47 -7.53
C MET A 147 -17.65 -12.40 -7.75
N VAL A 148 -16.52 -12.11 -7.08
CA VAL A 148 -15.34 -12.98 -7.12
C VAL A 148 -15.67 -14.35 -6.54
N ALA A 149 -16.37 -14.40 -5.41
CA ALA A 149 -16.77 -15.65 -4.77
C ALA A 149 -17.71 -16.49 -5.65
N VAL A 150 -18.69 -15.87 -6.31
CA VAL A 150 -19.61 -16.57 -7.24
C VAL A 150 -18.82 -17.33 -8.31
N LEU A 151 -17.85 -16.69 -8.97
CA LEU A 151 -17.10 -17.32 -10.05
C LEU A 151 -15.99 -18.26 -9.56
N TYR A 152 -15.40 -17.96 -8.40
CA TYR A 152 -14.30 -18.75 -7.83
C TYR A 152 -14.79 -20.05 -7.19
N LEU A 153 -15.83 -19.98 -6.35
CA LEU A 153 -16.35 -21.11 -5.59
C LEU A 153 -17.51 -21.83 -6.30
N LYS A 154 -18.14 -21.19 -7.30
CA LYS A 154 -19.21 -21.76 -8.12
C LYS A 154 -20.35 -22.35 -7.26
N GLU A 155 -20.67 -23.62 -7.43
CA GLU A 155 -21.76 -24.32 -6.73
C GLU A 155 -21.62 -24.28 -5.20
N HIS A 156 -20.39 -24.22 -4.68
CA HIS A 156 -20.16 -24.09 -3.24
C HIS A 156 -20.67 -22.76 -2.69
N TYR A 157 -20.57 -21.67 -3.48
CA TYR A 157 -21.13 -20.38 -3.10
C TYR A 157 -22.65 -20.43 -3.10
N ILE A 158 -23.27 -21.00 -4.14
CA ILE A 158 -24.73 -21.16 -4.24
C ILE A 158 -25.27 -21.92 -3.03
N SER A 159 -24.67 -23.07 -2.72
CA SER A 159 -25.07 -23.88 -1.56
C SER A 159 -24.94 -23.12 -0.24
N ALA A 160 -23.84 -22.37 -0.07
CA ALA A 160 -23.64 -21.55 1.11
C ALA A 160 -24.69 -20.43 1.23
N VAL A 161 -25.01 -19.72 0.15
CA VAL A 161 -26.03 -18.66 0.15
C VAL A 161 -27.43 -19.20 0.40
N GLN A 162 -27.78 -20.36 -0.17
CA GLN A 162 -29.09 -20.99 0.05
C GLN A 162 -29.27 -21.46 1.49
N THR A 163 -28.19 -21.88 2.15
CA THR A 163 -28.24 -22.30 3.56
C THR A 163 -28.25 -21.09 4.50
N GLU A 164 -27.45 -20.06 4.19
CA GLU A 164 -27.25 -18.91 5.06
C GLU A 164 -28.18 -17.77 4.66
N GLY A 165 -29.25 -17.54 5.43
CA GLY A 165 -30.19 -16.44 5.19
C GLY A 165 -29.62 -15.03 5.46
N ASN A 166 -28.37 -14.89 5.89
CA ASN A 166 -27.74 -13.60 6.21
C ASN A 166 -26.28 -13.56 5.72
N ARG A 167 -25.88 -12.43 5.13
CA ARG A 167 -24.53 -12.15 4.62
C ARG A 167 -23.41 -12.35 5.65
N THR A 168 -23.61 -11.96 6.90
CA THR A 168 -22.61 -12.11 7.97
C THR A 168 -22.31 -13.58 8.23
N ARG A 169 -23.34 -14.44 8.24
CA ARG A 169 -23.17 -15.88 8.39
C ARG A 169 -22.55 -16.52 7.15
N LEU A 170 -22.96 -16.07 5.97
CA LEU A 170 -22.33 -16.45 4.70
C LEU A 170 -20.83 -16.16 4.73
N ALA A 171 -20.42 -14.94 5.07
CA ALA A 171 -19.00 -14.55 5.14
C ALA A 171 -18.21 -15.44 6.11
N TYR A 172 -18.77 -15.69 7.30
CA TYR A 172 -18.16 -16.57 8.29
C TYR A 172 -18.01 -18.01 7.77
N ARG A 173 -19.06 -18.56 7.14
CA ARG A 173 -19.04 -19.90 6.56
C ARG A 173 -18.01 -20.02 5.45
N LEU A 174 -17.96 -19.05 4.53
CA LEU A 174 -16.97 -19.04 3.44
C LEU A 174 -15.53 -18.97 3.97
N ALA A 175 -15.28 -18.14 4.98
CA ALA A 175 -13.98 -18.05 5.63
C ALA A 175 -13.60 -19.38 6.33
N LYS A 176 -14.55 -20.03 7.00
CA LYS A 176 -14.31 -21.26 7.77
C LYS A 176 -14.17 -22.50 6.90
N GLU A 177 -15.08 -22.70 5.95
CA GLU A 177 -15.17 -23.93 5.15
C GLU A 177 -14.25 -23.89 3.92
N TYR A 178 -14.04 -22.71 3.33
CA TYR A 178 -13.32 -22.55 2.06
C TYR A 178 -12.08 -21.67 2.17
N ALA A 179 -11.71 -21.22 3.38
CA ALA A 179 -10.63 -20.25 3.60
C ALA A 179 -10.76 -18.99 2.72
N PHE A 180 -12.00 -18.60 2.43
CA PHE A 180 -12.32 -17.51 1.50
C PHE A 180 -12.94 -16.33 2.25
N ASP A 181 -12.11 -15.33 2.53
CA ASP A 181 -12.57 -14.04 3.06
C ASP A 181 -13.05 -13.15 1.91
N LEU A 182 -14.36 -12.86 1.89
CA LEU A 182 -15.00 -12.08 0.83
C LEU A 182 -14.36 -10.69 0.66
N GLU A 183 -14.09 -9.99 1.75
CA GLU A 183 -13.60 -8.61 1.72
C GLU A 183 -12.15 -8.59 1.22
N ARG A 184 -11.29 -9.44 1.80
CA ARG A 184 -9.88 -9.54 1.41
C ARG A 184 -9.71 -10.06 0.00
N ALA A 185 -10.49 -11.05 -0.43
CA ALA A 185 -10.44 -11.56 -1.80
C ALA A 185 -10.88 -10.49 -2.81
N GLY A 186 -11.94 -9.72 -2.49
CA GLY A 186 -12.40 -8.60 -3.31
C GLY A 186 -11.33 -7.51 -3.45
N LEU A 187 -10.77 -7.02 -2.33
CA LEU A 187 -9.71 -6.01 -2.33
C LEU A 187 -8.48 -6.48 -3.10
N ARG A 188 -8.06 -7.73 -2.89
CA ARG A 188 -6.92 -8.32 -3.60
C ARG A 188 -7.19 -8.42 -5.10
N TYR A 189 -8.37 -8.88 -5.51
CA TYR A 189 -8.76 -8.94 -6.92
C TYR A 189 -8.74 -7.54 -7.56
N LEU A 190 -9.33 -6.54 -6.92
CA LEU A 190 -9.37 -5.16 -7.41
C LEU A 190 -7.96 -4.56 -7.55
N SER A 191 -7.10 -4.79 -6.56
CA SER A 191 -5.68 -4.37 -6.61
C SER A 191 -4.93 -5.00 -7.77
N LEU A 192 -5.08 -6.32 -7.97
CA LEU A 192 -4.47 -7.04 -9.08
C LEU A 192 -4.96 -6.55 -10.45
N HIS A 193 -6.18 -6.01 -10.51
CA HIS A 193 -6.78 -5.44 -11.72
C HIS A 193 -6.55 -3.93 -11.85
N GLY A 194 -5.62 -3.36 -11.07
CA GLY A 194 -5.14 -1.99 -11.25
C GLY A 194 -6.08 -0.91 -10.72
N LEU A 195 -6.97 -1.24 -9.77
CA LEU A 195 -7.76 -0.22 -9.11
C LEU A 195 -6.85 0.68 -8.24
N PRO A 196 -6.95 2.02 -8.32
CA PRO A 196 -6.13 2.94 -7.54
C PRO A 196 -6.16 2.67 -6.03
N GLU A 197 -5.01 2.75 -5.36
CA GLU A 197 -4.86 2.48 -3.92
C GLU A 197 -5.72 3.41 -3.07
N LYS A 198 -5.91 4.67 -3.48
CA LYS A 198 -6.81 5.60 -2.77
C LYS A 198 -8.27 5.14 -2.78
N ILE A 199 -8.73 4.45 -3.84
CA ILE A 199 -10.08 3.87 -3.90
C ILE A 199 -10.15 2.64 -2.99
N LEU A 200 -9.14 1.77 -3.08
CA LEU A 200 -9.03 0.57 -2.24
C LEU A 200 -9.04 0.92 -0.74
N ALA A 201 -8.27 1.94 -0.35
CA ALA A 201 -8.21 2.40 1.03
C ALA A 201 -9.59 2.83 1.55
N CYS A 202 -10.44 3.46 0.73
CA CYS A 202 -11.79 3.85 1.15
C CYS A 202 -12.76 2.67 1.34
N ILE A 203 -12.44 1.49 0.76
CA ILE A 203 -13.27 0.29 0.86
C ILE A 203 -12.77 -0.61 2.00
N ASP A 204 -11.45 -0.71 2.15
CA ASP A 204 -10.78 -1.52 3.17
C ASP A 204 -11.06 -0.99 4.58
N ARG A 205 -11.77 -1.78 5.40
CA ARG A 205 -12.08 -1.43 6.79
C ARG A 205 -10.82 -1.23 7.63
N ASP A 206 -9.77 -2.00 7.38
CA ASP A 206 -8.53 -2.01 8.18
C ASP A 206 -7.54 -0.93 7.73
N SER A 207 -7.80 -0.25 6.61
CA SER A 207 -6.92 0.79 6.09
C SER A 207 -6.83 1.99 7.04
N GLN A 208 -5.61 2.52 7.18
CA GLN A 208 -5.38 3.80 7.85
C GLN A 208 -5.22 4.87 6.78
N ILE A 209 -6.02 5.93 6.90
CA ILE A 209 -6.07 7.02 5.94
C ILE A 209 -5.73 8.31 6.67
N ASN A 210 -4.71 9.01 6.19
CA ASN A 210 -4.23 10.26 6.81
C ASN A 210 -4.93 11.51 6.23
N SER A 211 -5.58 11.40 5.07
CA SER A 211 -6.34 12.51 4.47
C SER A 211 -7.77 12.55 5.01
N THR A 212 -8.17 13.68 5.58
CA THR A 212 -9.54 13.94 6.07
C THR A 212 -10.60 13.70 4.99
N GLU A 213 -10.33 14.10 3.75
CA GLU A 213 -11.23 13.90 2.61
C GLU A 213 -11.46 12.40 2.34
N LEU A 214 -10.40 11.61 2.32
CA LEU A 214 -10.49 10.16 2.12
C LEU A 214 -11.12 9.46 3.33
N VAL A 215 -10.91 9.96 4.55
CA VAL A 215 -11.61 9.47 5.76
C VAL A 215 -13.13 9.68 5.62
N ASN A 216 -13.57 10.85 5.18
CA ASN A 216 -14.99 11.11 4.94
C ASN A 216 -15.57 10.18 3.88
N ARG A 217 -14.89 10.00 2.74
CA ARG A 217 -15.31 9.06 1.69
C ARG A 217 -15.41 7.62 2.22
N LYS A 218 -14.42 7.16 3.00
CA LYS A 218 -14.43 5.85 3.67
C LYS A 218 -15.64 5.70 4.57
N LEU A 219 -15.90 6.68 5.44
CA LEU A 219 -17.05 6.65 6.34
C LEU A 219 -18.38 6.63 5.59
N VAL A 220 -18.53 7.39 4.50
CA VAL A 220 -19.72 7.37 3.64
C VAL A 220 -19.93 5.99 3.03
N VAL A 221 -18.89 5.38 2.47
CA VAL A 221 -18.97 4.06 1.83
C VAL A 221 -19.31 2.97 2.86
N LEU A 222 -18.63 2.95 4.01
CA LEU A 222 -18.91 1.99 5.08
C LEU A 222 -20.33 2.16 5.65
N SER A 223 -20.78 3.40 5.82
CA SER A 223 -22.17 3.73 6.20
C SER A 223 -23.18 3.21 5.18
N SER A 224 -22.84 3.26 3.89
CA SER A 224 -23.71 2.75 2.82
C SER A 224 -23.87 1.24 2.86
N ILE A 225 -22.78 0.51 3.11
CA ILE A 225 -22.80 -0.94 3.32
C ILE A 225 -23.66 -1.28 4.55
N GLU A 226 -23.50 -0.51 5.62
CA GLU A 226 -24.23 -0.65 6.87
C GLU A 226 -25.74 -0.43 6.69
N VAL A 227 -26.17 0.62 5.97
CA VAL A 227 -27.59 0.87 5.62
C VAL A 227 -28.19 -0.28 4.84
N VAL A 228 -27.52 -0.74 3.78
CA VAL A 228 -28.02 -1.86 2.97
C VAL A 228 -28.19 -3.11 3.83
N THR A 229 -27.19 -3.41 4.65
CA THR A 229 -27.23 -4.58 5.56
C THR A 229 -28.36 -4.44 6.58
N ALA A 230 -28.53 -3.27 7.19
CA ALA A 230 -29.58 -3.02 8.16
C ALA A 230 -30.98 -3.16 7.52
N TYR A 231 -31.16 -2.70 6.29
CA TYR A 231 -32.41 -2.83 5.57
C TYR A 231 -32.72 -4.29 5.21
N GLU A 232 -31.74 -5.02 4.65
CA GLU A 232 -31.87 -6.46 4.34
C GLU A 232 -32.17 -7.31 5.58
N GLU A 233 -31.66 -6.92 6.75
CA GLU A 233 -31.87 -7.60 8.02
C GLU A 233 -33.11 -7.14 8.80
N ALA A 234 -33.98 -6.31 8.21
CA ALA A 234 -35.14 -5.71 8.88
C ALA A 234 -34.79 -4.98 10.19
N LYS A 235 -33.62 -4.32 10.20
CA LYS A 235 -33.08 -3.50 11.30
C LYS A 235 -32.99 -2.02 10.94
N TRP A 236 -33.60 -1.59 9.83
CA TRP A 236 -33.56 -0.20 9.35
C TRP A 236 -34.11 0.79 10.39
N ASP A 237 -35.13 0.40 11.15
CA ASP A 237 -35.73 1.21 12.23
C ASP A 237 -34.74 1.62 13.33
N ARG A 238 -33.54 1.01 13.41
CA ARG A 238 -32.47 1.42 14.33
C ARG A 238 -31.78 2.71 13.91
N TYR A 239 -31.95 3.12 12.67
CA TYR A 239 -31.41 4.34 12.07
C TYR A 239 -32.46 5.45 12.02
N SER A 240 -33.65 5.24 12.59
CA SER A 240 -34.68 6.27 12.60
C SER A 240 -34.22 7.52 13.39
N PRO A 241 -34.57 8.75 12.95
CA PRO A 241 -34.12 10.00 13.59
C PRO A 241 -34.45 10.16 15.07
N ASP A 242 -35.46 9.45 15.56
CA ASP A 242 -35.89 9.41 16.97
C ASP A 242 -35.02 8.51 17.86
N LYS A 243 -34.14 7.69 17.27
CA LYS A 243 -33.29 6.73 18.01
C LYS A 243 -31.82 7.12 17.96
N ALA A 244 -31.13 6.85 19.05
CA ALA A 244 -29.67 6.96 19.07
C ALA A 244 -29.06 5.95 18.09
N LEU A 245 -28.18 6.42 17.20
CA LEU A 245 -27.44 5.58 16.27
C LEU A 245 -26.67 4.48 17.01
N PRO A 246 -26.57 3.25 16.45
CA PRO A 246 -25.80 2.16 17.04
C PRO A 246 -24.36 2.58 17.36
N VAL A 247 -23.82 2.14 18.49
CA VAL A 247 -22.51 2.61 18.99
C VAL A 247 -21.38 2.43 17.96
N GLN A 248 -21.42 1.33 17.22
CA GLN A 248 -20.45 0.93 16.20
C GLN A 248 -20.76 1.49 14.80
N SER A 249 -21.79 2.33 14.66
CA SER A 249 -22.22 2.82 13.36
C SER A 249 -21.21 3.79 12.75
N HIS A 250 -20.90 3.59 11.47
CA HIS A 250 -20.05 4.49 10.69
C HIS A 250 -20.76 5.83 10.36
N PHE A 251 -22.07 5.94 10.63
CA PHE A 251 -22.79 7.21 10.56
C PHE A 251 -22.40 8.17 11.69
N ARG A 252 -22.04 7.66 12.88
CA ARG A 252 -21.81 8.53 14.06
C ARG A 252 -20.69 9.56 13.84
N PRO A 253 -19.56 9.22 13.21
CA PRO A 253 -18.50 10.19 12.94
C PRO A 253 -18.83 11.21 11.84
N LEU A 254 -19.87 10.99 11.03
CA LEU A 254 -20.35 11.94 10.00
C LEU A 254 -21.13 13.09 10.66
N ARG A 255 -20.48 13.80 11.61
CA ARG A 255 -21.02 14.79 12.56
C ARG A 255 -21.84 15.94 11.94
N TYR A 256 -21.81 16.12 10.63
CA TYR A 256 -22.50 17.20 9.90
C TYR A 256 -23.97 16.89 9.56
N LEU A 257 -24.46 15.69 9.87
CA LEU A 257 -25.83 15.28 9.54
C LEU A 257 -26.92 15.88 10.45
N GLY A 258 -26.59 16.54 11.57
CA GLY A 258 -27.57 16.92 12.60
C GLY A 258 -28.77 17.76 12.14
N LEU A 259 -28.61 18.60 11.11
CA LEU A 259 -29.73 19.40 10.56
C LEU A 259 -30.47 18.75 9.39
N ASN A 260 -29.88 17.71 8.76
CA ASN A 260 -30.42 17.08 7.55
C ASN A 260 -30.66 15.57 7.69
N TYR A 261 -30.45 14.99 8.87
CA TYR A 261 -30.51 13.54 9.07
C TYR A 261 -31.90 12.97 8.78
N GLU A 262 -32.96 13.68 9.19
CA GLU A 262 -34.35 13.27 8.93
C GLU A 262 -34.64 13.21 7.42
N LYS A 263 -34.22 14.24 6.67
CA LYS A 263 -34.36 14.25 5.22
C LYS A 263 -33.56 13.11 4.57
N LEU A 264 -32.30 12.92 4.98
CA LEU A 264 -31.47 11.83 4.47
C LEU A 264 -32.11 10.46 4.78
N TYR A 265 -32.64 10.26 5.98
CA TYR A 265 -33.34 9.04 6.35
C TYR A 265 -34.56 8.79 5.46
N GLN A 266 -35.34 9.83 5.15
CA GLN A 266 -36.47 9.72 4.24
C GLN A 266 -36.01 9.39 2.81
N ASP A 267 -35.01 10.10 2.28
CA ASP A 267 -34.45 9.87 0.94
C ASP A 267 -33.92 8.42 0.80
N LEU A 268 -33.25 7.90 1.83
CA LEU A 268 -32.76 6.53 1.89
C LEU A 268 -33.91 5.52 1.98
N SER A 269 -34.91 5.78 2.82
CA SER A 269 -36.09 4.91 2.98
C SER A 269 -36.89 4.80 1.67
N ASP A 270 -37.09 5.91 0.99
CA ASP A 270 -37.74 5.98 -0.32
C ASP A 270 -36.96 5.19 -1.37
N PHE A 271 -35.64 5.38 -1.42
CA PHE A 271 -34.77 4.68 -2.36
C PHE A 271 -34.79 3.16 -2.12
N LEU A 272 -34.61 2.72 -0.87
CA LEU A 272 -34.57 1.31 -0.49
C LEU A 272 -35.91 0.63 -0.79
N SER A 273 -37.02 1.28 -0.47
CA SER A 273 -38.38 0.77 -0.75
C SER A 273 -38.63 0.62 -2.25
N LYS A 274 -38.30 1.63 -3.05
CA LYS A 274 -38.42 1.57 -4.52
C LYS A 274 -37.53 0.49 -5.13
N SER A 275 -36.30 0.35 -4.62
CA SER A 275 -35.36 -0.67 -5.11
C SER A 275 -35.85 -2.09 -4.84
N SER A 276 -36.48 -2.30 -3.69
CA SER A 276 -37.04 -3.61 -3.29
C SER A 276 -38.30 -3.96 -4.06
N GLN A 277 -39.20 -2.99 -4.26
CA GLN A 277 -40.39 -3.17 -5.11
C GLN A 277 -39.99 -3.52 -6.55
N LYS A 278 -38.99 -2.82 -7.11
CA LYS A 278 -38.49 -3.13 -8.45
C LYS A 278 -37.92 -4.54 -8.54
N ALA A 279 -37.10 -4.95 -7.57
CA ALA A 279 -36.53 -6.30 -7.54
C ALA A 279 -37.62 -7.38 -7.44
N GLN A 280 -38.69 -7.12 -6.69
CA GLN A 280 -39.83 -8.03 -6.59
C GLN A 280 -40.58 -8.14 -7.94
N VAL A 281 -40.90 -7.02 -8.58
CA VAL A 281 -41.57 -7.00 -9.90
C VAL A 281 -40.73 -7.71 -10.96
N ASP A 282 -39.41 -7.48 -10.98
CA ASP A 282 -38.49 -8.13 -11.91
C ASP A 282 -38.43 -9.66 -11.66
N SER A 283 -38.51 -10.10 -10.39
CA SER A 283 -38.55 -11.51 -10.03
C SER A 283 -39.86 -12.19 -10.42
N GLU A 284 -41.00 -11.51 -10.24
CA GLU A 284 -42.33 -12.01 -10.60
C GLU A 284 -42.51 -12.08 -12.13
N SER A 285 -41.97 -11.11 -12.86
CA SER A 285 -41.98 -11.08 -14.32
C SER A 285 -41.18 -12.26 -14.90
N LYS A 286 -39.96 -12.49 -14.37
CA LYS A 286 -39.14 -13.65 -14.77
C LYS A 286 -39.77 -14.99 -14.41
N ALA A 287 -40.41 -15.09 -13.23
CA ALA A 287 -41.13 -16.29 -12.84
C ALA A 287 -42.32 -16.56 -13.79
N THR A 288 -43.02 -15.50 -14.23
CA THR A 288 -44.13 -15.61 -15.18
C THR A 288 -43.65 -16.05 -16.56
N GLU A 289 -42.56 -15.46 -17.08
CA GLU A 289 -41.93 -15.86 -18.34
C GLU A 289 -41.48 -17.33 -18.31
N SER A 290 -40.87 -17.78 -17.21
CA SER A 290 -40.45 -19.19 -17.05
C SER A 290 -41.65 -20.13 -17.10
N ARG A 291 -42.77 -19.79 -16.44
CA ARG A 291 -44.00 -20.61 -16.48
C ARG A 291 -44.64 -20.66 -17.86
N ILE A 292 -44.53 -19.59 -18.65
CA ILE A 292 -45.02 -19.55 -20.04
C ILE A 292 -44.12 -20.45 -20.91
N SER A 293 -42.81 -20.34 -20.78
CA SER A 293 -41.84 -21.20 -21.49
C SER A 293 -41.98 -22.68 -21.12
N ASP A 294 -42.22 -22.99 -19.84
CA ASP A 294 -42.48 -24.34 -19.35
C ASP A 294 -43.81 -24.87 -19.89
N ARG A 295 -44.86 -24.04 -20.00
CA ARG A 295 -46.12 -24.46 -20.65
C ARG A 295 -45.95 -24.72 -22.15
N GLU A 296 -45.17 -23.91 -22.85
CA GLU A 296 -44.88 -24.14 -24.27
C GLU A 296 -44.00 -25.37 -24.51
N SER A 297 -43.04 -25.63 -23.62
CA SER A 297 -42.19 -26.82 -23.69
C SER A 297 -42.91 -28.08 -23.23
N ILE A 298 -43.82 -28.01 -22.24
CA ILE A 298 -44.73 -29.10 -21.88
C ILE A 298 -45.73 -29.37 -23.02
N SER A 299 -46.27 -28.33 -23.68
CA SER A 299 -47.09 -28.50 -24.90
C SER A 299 -46.32 -29.21 -26.03
N LYS A 300 -45.03 -28.90 -26.20
CA LYS A 300 -44.14 -29.58 -27.17
C LYS A 300 -43.59 -30.93 -26.70
N ALA A 301 -43.54 -31.20 -25.40
CA ALA A 301 -43.06 -32.47 -24.83
C ALA A 301 -44.19 -33.50 -24.66
N THR A 302 -45.43 -33.04 -24.49
CA THR A 302 -46.65 -33.89 -24.51
C THR A 302 -46.87 -34.51 -25.90
N SER A 303 -46.20 -33.99 -26.94
CA SER A 303 -46.15 -34.59 -28.27
C SER A 303 -44.93 -35.49 -28.53
N ARG A 304 -44.00 -35.67 -27.57
CA ARG A 304 -42.72 -36.36 -27.84
C ARG A 304 -42.11 -37.29 -26.78
N SER A 305 -42.73 -37.56 -25.63
CA SER A 305 -42.07 -38.40 -24.62
C SER A 305 -42.98 -39.43 -23.94
N LEU A 306 -43.25 -40.49 -24.69
CA LEU A 306 -43.59 -41.83 -24.21
C LEU A 306 -42.37 -42.74 -24.46
N ALA A 307 -41.19 -42.38 -23.95
CA ALA A 307 -40.01 -43.27 -24.00
C ALA A 307 -38.93 -42.82 -23.00
N GLU A 308 -38.53 -43.79 -22.17
CA GLU A 308 -37.22 -43.91 -21.51
C GLU A 308 -36.94 -43.11 -20.22
N ALA A 309 -37.06 -43.83 -19.11
CA ALA A 309 -36.48 -43.49 -17.81
C ALA A 309 -35.30 -44.44 -17.52
N GLY A 310 -34.16 -43.91 -17.06
CA GLY A 310 -33.01 -44.73 -16.69
C GLY A 310 -31.81 -44.01 -16.06
N THR A 311 -31.86 -43.86 -14.73
CA THR A 311 -30.77 -44.03 -13.73
C THR A 311 -29.52 -43.14 -13.75
N LYS A 312 -29.30 -42.35 -12.66
CA LYS A 312 -28.00 -41.75 -12.29
C LYS A 312 -27.55 -42.20 -10.89
N ARG A 313 -26.25 -42.53 -10.76
CA ARG A 313 -25.53 -42.86 -9.52
C ARG A 313 -24.63 -41.69 -9.09
N THR A 314 -24.56 -41.44 -7.79
CA THR A 314 -23.70 -40.44 -7.12
C THR A 314 -22.46 -41.11 -6.51
N LEU A 315 -21.31 -40.41 -6.55
CA LEU A 315 -20.06 -40.76 -5.87
C LEU A 315 -19.64 -39.60 -4.95
N SER A 316 -19.42 -39.90 -3.68
CA SER A 316 -18.99 -38.98 -2.61
C SER A 316 -17.54 -39.30 -2.23
N GLY A 317 -16.67 -38.30 -2.25
CA GLY A 317 -15.27 -38.38 -1.81
C GLY A 317 -15.00 -37.46 -0.62
N ARG A 318 -14.36 -38.01 0.42
CA ARG A 318 -14.10 -37.38 1.73
C ARG A 318 -12.66 -36.83 1.78
N LEU A 319 -12.47 -35.58 2.21
CA LEU A 319 -11.15 -34.93 2.40
C LEU A 319 -10.73 -34.90 3.88
N VAL A 320 -9.43 -35.05 4.13
CA VAL A 320 -8.76 -35.08 5.44
C VAL A 320 -8.14 -33.70 5.75
N PRO A 321 -8.19 -33.19 7.00
CA PRO A 321 -7.69 -31.85 7.33
C PRO A 321 -6.17 -31.82 7.62
N VAL A 322 -5.52 -30.70 7.25
CA VAL A 322 -4.10 -30.39 7.52
C VAL A 322 -4.00 -29.35 8.63
N ALA A 323 -3.09 -29.58 9.59
CA ALA A 323 -2.86 -28.72 10.77
C ALA A 323 -2.00 -27.46 10.46
N PRO A 324 -2.16 -26.34 11.21
CA PRO A 324 -1.44 -25.08 10.96
C PRO A 324 -0.05 -25.01 11.65
N PRO A 325 0.93 -24.22 11.14
CA PRO A 325 2.30 -24.21 11.66
C PRO A 325 2.56 -23.14 12.73
N ALA A 326 3.30 -23.54 13.77
CA ALA A 326 3.88 -22.70 14.82
C ALA A 326 5.19 -22.03 14.34
N LYS A 327 5.19 -20.74 13.97
CA LYS A 327 6.43 -20.05 13.50
C LYS A 327 6.66 -18.60 13.96
N HIS A 328 5.71 -17.94 14.64
CA HIS A 328 5.89 -16.53 15.03
C HIS A 328 6.79 -16.30 16.28
N ALA A 329 6.98 -17.31 17.13
CA ALA A 329 7.64 -17.15 18.44
C ALA A 329 9.19 -17.02 18.43
N ALA A 330 9.84 -17.13 17.26
CA ALA A 330 11.30 -17.06 17.14
C ALA A 330 11.82 -15.62 16.90
N ILE A 331 11.06 -14.81 16.16
CA ILE A 331 11.46 -13.45 15.75
C ILE A 331 11.42 -12.47 16.94
N GLU A 332 10.40 -12.57 17.80
CA GLU A 332 10.27 -11.73 18.99
C GLU A 332 11.38 -12.03 20.02
N ARG A 333 11.87 -13.27 20.09
CA ARG A 333 12.97 -13.63 20.99
C ARG A 333 14.33 -13.11 20.52
N GLY A 334 14.57 -12.98 19.22
CA GLY A 334 15.82 -12.46 18.66
C GLY A 334 15.96 -10.94 18.80
N SER A 335 14.93 -10.18 18.42
CA SER A 335 14.98 -8.71 18.43
C SER A 335 14.92 -8.09 19.83
N VAL A 336 14.12 -8.65 20.74
CA VAL A 336 14.03 -8.20 22.14
C VAL A 336 15.24 -8.66 22.95
N GLY A 337 15.84 -9.80 22.57
CA GLY A 337 17.01 -10.36 23.25
C GLY A 337 18.32 -9.62 22.96
N PHE A 338 18.51 -9.13 21.73
CA PHE A 338 19.78 -8.55 21.30
C PHE A 338 19.99 -7.08 21.74
N LEU A 339 19.02 -6.20 21.50
CA LEU A 339 19.17 -4.77 21.85
C LEU A 339 18.69 -4.42 23.27
N GLY A 340 18.13 -5.39 24.01
CA GLY A 340 17.41 -5.11 25.25
C GLY A 340 16.36 -4.02 25.05
N LYS A 341 16.06 -3.23 26.10
CA LYS A 341 15.23 -2.02 26.00
C LYS A 341 15.97 -0.91 25.26
N ALA A 342 15.47 -0.46 24.10
CA ALA A 342 16.04 0.70 23.40
C ALA A 342 16.12 1.88 24.37
N HIS A 343 17.21 2.65 24.30
CA HIS A 343 17.43 3.73 25.24
C HIS A 343 16.23 4.70 25.23
N PRO A 344 15.54 4.93 26.37
CA PRO A 344 14.30 5.69 26.38
C PRO A 344 14.43 7.09 25.79
N LEU A 345 15.58 7.75 25.98
CA LEU A 345 15.84 9.07 25.40
C LEU A 345 15.92 9.03 23.87
N VAL A 346 16.46 7.96 23.27
CA VAL A 346 16.53 7.83 21.81
C VAL A 346 15.12 7.67 21.25
N VAL A 347 14.32 6.79 21.85
CA VAL A 347 12.92 6.58 21.41
C VAL A 347 12.08 7.84 21.60
N ALA A 348 12.24 8.53 22.73
CA ALA A 348 11.55 9.79 23.00
C ALA A 348 11.96 10.89 22.01
N CYS A 349 13.25 11.00 21.68
CA CYS A 349 13.76 11.95 20.70
C CYS A 349 13.22 11.64 19.29
N VAL A 350 13.29 10.38 18.84
CA VAL A 350 12.76 9.95 17.53
C VAL A 350 11.27 10.26 17.41
N ARG A 351 10.46 9.90 18.42
CA ARG A 351 9.02 10.20 18.42
C ARG A 351 8.74 11.69 18.48
N GLY A 352 9.47 12.42 19.32
CA GLY A 352 9.31 13.86 19.50
C GLY A 352 9.59 14.63 18.22
N VAL A 353 10.72 14.37 17.55
CA VAL A 353 11.12 15.09 16.34
C VAL A 353 10.15 14.77 15.18
N ARG A 354 9.71 13.51 15.04
CA ARG A 354 8.69 13.14 14.04
C ARG A 354 7.35 13.82 14.30
N ASN A 355 6.92 13.87 15.57
CA ASN A 355 5.67 14.55 15.92
C ASN A 355 5.77 16.06 15.70
N ALA A 356 6.92 16.67 15.98
CA ALA A 356 7.16 18.08 15.70
C ALA A 356 7.08 18.37 14.20
N GLU A 357 7.65 17.53 13.35
CA GLU A 357 7.54 17.67 11.88
C GLU A 357 6.07 17.67 11.43
N ASN A 358 5.25 16.76 11.96
CA ASN A 358 3.83 16.69 11.63
C ASN A 358 3.01 17.87 12.19
N LEU A 359 3.37 18.39 13.36
CA LEU A 359 2.67 19.51 14.01
C LEU A 359 2.99 20.85 13.34
N PHE A 360 4.23 21.03 12.89
CA PHE A 360 4.73 22.28 12.34
C PHE A 360 4.87 22.28 10.81
N SER A 361 4.39 21.24 10.11
CA SER A 361 4.40 21.20 8.64
C SER A 361 3.59 22.33 7.98
N VAL A 362 2.74 23.03 8.74
CA VAL A 362 1.84 24.09 8.28
C VAL A 362 2.14 25.46 8.92
N THR A 363 2.99 25.56 9.95
CA THR A 363 3.22 26.78 10.75
C THR A 363 4.71 27.14 10.93
N GLN A 364 4.99 28.35 11.44
CA GLN A 364 6.29 29.05 11.47
C GLN A 364 7.51 28.16 11.81
N ARG A 365 8.54 28.18 10.96
CA ARG A 365 9.83 27.45 11.08
C ARG A 365 10.54 27.62 12.43
N VAL A 366 10.41 28.79 13.08
CA VAL A 366 11.12 29.11 14.33
C VAL A 366 10.70 28.19 15.47
N SER A 367 9.39 27.89 15.60
CA SER A 367 8.86 27.02 16.65
C SER A 367 9.28 25.56 16.48
N PHE A 368 9.52 25.13 15.24
CA PHE A 368 10.01 23.79 14.94
C PHE A 368 11.47 23.61 15.39
N LEU A 369 12.33 24.57 15.03
CA LEU A 369 13.76 24.59 15.39
C LEU A 369 13.96 24.50 16.91
N ASP A 370 13.31 25.37 17.68
CA ASP A 370 13.37 25.36 19.15
C ASP A 370 12.91 24.02 19.74
N THR A 371 11.87 23.42 19.16
CA THR A 371 11.34 22.13 19.60
C THR A 371 12.36 21.02 19.36
N VAL A 372 12.98 20.98 18.18
CA VAL A 372 13.99 19.96 17.84
C VAL A 372 15.24 20.10 18.72
N VAL A 373 15.73 21.33 18.92
CA VAL A 373 16.89 21.59 19.80
C VAL A 373 16.61 21.12 21.23
N ARG A 374 15.41 21.41 21.78
CA ARG A 374 15.01 20.94 23.13
C ARG A 374 14.90 19.42 23.22
N LEU A 375 14.50 18.74 22.15
CA LEU A 375 14.38 17.29 22.10
C LEU A 375 15.74 16.58 21.96
N ILE A 376 16.69 17.20 21.25
CA ILE A 376 18.01 16.62 20.99
C ILE A 376 19.00 16.95 22.12
N GLY A 377 18.88 18.11 22.77
CA GLY A 377 19.81 18.55 23.83
C GLY A 377 20.06 17.51 24.94
N PRO A 378 19.03 16.92 25.57
CA PRO A 378 19.23 15.86 26.57
C PRO A 378 19.93 14.62 26.02
N LEU A 379 19.69 14.29 24.74
CA LEU A 379 20.32 13.17 24.07
C LEU A 379 21.82 13.43 23.87
N LEU A 380 22.21 14.63 23.43
CA LEU A 380 23.63 14.99 23.25
C LEU A 380 24.40 15.05 24.56
N LYS A 381 23.76 15.46 25.66
CA LYS A 381 24.37 15.38 27.00
C LYS A 381 24.67 13.94 27.41
N THR A 382 23.83 12.99 26.97
CA THR A 382 23.99 11.56 27.27
C THR A 382 24.98 10.89 26.30
N PHE A 383 25.01 11.34 25.05
CA PHE A 383 25.84 10.81 23.96
C PHE A 383 26.62 11.95 23.29
N PRO A 384 27.71 12.44 23.91
CA PRO A 384 28.43 13.62 23.41
C PRO A 384 28.99 13.41 21.99
N ASP A 385 29.43 12.20 21.66
CA ASP A 385 29.94 11.86 20.32
C ASP A 385 28.90 12.06 19.23
N LEU A 386 27.61 11.90 19.54
CA LEU A 386 26.51 12.11 18.59
C LEU A 386 26.46 13.55 18.07
N GLY A 387 26.86 14.52 18.90
CA GLY A 387 26.95 15.93 18.48
C GLY A 387 27.97 16.11 17.37
N SER A 388 29.15 15.47 17.51
CA SER A 388 30.18 15.49 16.47
C SER A 388 29.74 14.80 15.18
N VAL A 389 28.97 13.71 15.28
CA VAL A 389 28.42 13.01 14.10
C VAL A 389 27.41 13.89 13.37
N LEU A 390 26.49 14.52 14.09
CA LEU A 390 25.49 15.40 13.52
C LEU A 390 26.14 16.62 12.86
N TYR A 391 27.13 17.22 13.51
CA TYR A 391 27.88 18.36 12.95
C TYR A 391 28.59 17.99 11.65
N LYS A 392 29.34 16.88 11.64
CA LYS A 392 30.02 16.40 10.43
C LYS A 392 29.05 16.02 9.32
N ALA A 393 27.90 15.43 9.67
CA ALA A 393 26.86 15.14 8.70
C ALA A 393 26.26 16.44 8.11
N SER A 394 26.03 17.48 8.93
CA SER A 394 25.58 18.77 8.41
C SER A 394 26.61 19.44 7.53
N GLU A 395 27.88 19.46 7.92
CA GLU A 395 28.99 20.00 7.11
C GLU A 395 29.06 19.27 5.76
N PHE A 396 28.94 17.95 5.80
CA PHE A 396 29.04 17.12 4.61
C PHE A 396 27.88 17.34 3.64
N TYR A 397 26.64 17.30 4.14
CA TYR A 397 25.46 17.44 3.27
C TYR A 397 25.19 18.90 2.90
N LEU A 398 25.73 19.87 3.65
CA LEU A 398 25.51 21.31 3.49
C LEU A 398 26.79 22.12 3.74
N PRO A 399 27.71 22.14 2.76
CA PRO A 399 29.04 22.75 2.91
C PRO A 399 29.06 24.29 3.06
N LEU A 400 27.91 24.96 3.22
CA LEU A 400 27.80 26.43 3.25
C LEU A 400 27.69 27.04 4.66
N ALA A 401 27.63 26.23 5.72
CA ALA A 401 27.37 26.71 7.07
C ALA A 401 28.55 26.43 8.02
N THR A 402 29.66 27.12 7.83
CA THR A 402 30.79 27.12 8.79
C THR A 402 30.77 28.41 9.61
N THR A 403 29.94 28.49 10.64
CA THR A 403 30.11 29.49 11.72
C THR A 403 30.85 28.85 12.90
N SER A 404 31.47 29.72 13.72
CA SER A 404 32.60 29.37 14.59
C SER A 404 32.27 29.25 16.09
N SER A 405 31.01 29.02 16.49
CA SER A 405 30.65 28.82 17.90
C SER A 405 29.88 27.52 18.16
N GLU A 406 30.19 26.81 19.26
CA GLU A 406 29.57 25.53 19.62
C GLU A 406 28.06 25.65 19.90
N ASP A 407 27.58 26.78 20.41
CA ASP A 407 26.15 27.01 20.67
C ASP A 407 25.36 27.21 19.36
N GLU A 408 26.01 27.68 18.29
CA GLU A 408 25.40 27.77 16.97
C GLU A 408 25.39 26.43 16.22
N ILE A 409 26.18 25.44 16.65
CA ILE A 409 26.27 24.13 15.96
C ILE A 409 24.92 23.43 15.91
N LEU A 410 24.19 23.40 17.03
CA LEU A 410 22.87 22.76 17.09
C LEU A 410 21.85 23.43 16.19
N THR A 411 21.84 24.76 16.20
CA THR A 411 21.00 25.56 15.32
C THR A 411 21.35 25.31 13.86
N THR A 412 22.64 25.34 13.53
CA THR A 412 23.17 25.09 12.18
C THR A 412 22.83 23.70 11.66
N ILE A 413 22.94 22.67 12.52
CA ILE A 413 22.57 21.28 12.20
C ILE A 413 21.08 21.20 11.83
N VAL A 414 20.19 21.83 12.61
CA VAL A 414 18.74 21.74 12.41
C VAL A 414 18.24 22.66 11.30
N GLU A 415 18.89 23.80 11.08
CA GLU A 415 18.61 24.65 9.93
C GLU A 415 19.02 23.99 8.61
N GLY A 416 20.10 23.23 8.66
CA GLY A 416 20.60 22.53 7.49
C GLY A 416 19.82 21.24 7.19
N LEU A 417 19.76 20.33 8.15
CA LEU A 417 19.20 19.00 7.95
C LEU A 417 17.69 19.00 8.18
N SER A 418 16.94 18.30 7.34
CA SER A 418 15.53 18.04 7.62
C SER A 418 15.34 17.21 8.89
N ALA A 419 14.16 17.31 9.51
CA ALA A 419 13.77 16.50 10.67
C ALA A 419 14.06 15.00 10.45
N LYS A 420 13.71 14.50 9.26
CA LYS A 420 13.92 13.12 8.84
C LYS A 420 15.40 12.76 8.79
N GLU A 421 16.26 13.65 8.27
CA GLU A 421 17.71 13.41 8.22
C GLU A 421 18.32 13.36 9.61
N VAL A 422 17.97 14.31 10.49
CA VAL A 422 18.44 14.34 11.88
C VAL A 422 18.06 13.07 12.62
N VAL A 423 16.78 12.69 12.59
CA VAL A 423 16.28 11.44 13.19
C VAL A 423 17.02 10.23 12.65
N SER A 424 17.28 10.21 11.34
CA SER A 424 17.96 9.10 10.70
C SER A 424 19.41 8.98 11.14
N ILE A 425 20.15 10.09 11.24
CA ILE A 425 21.53 10.10 11.74
C ILE A 425 21.59 9.64 13.19
N ILE A 426 20.69 10.13 14.05
CA ILE A 426 20.59 9.71 15.46
C ILE A 426 20.42 8.20 15.57
N VAL A 427 19.46 7.65 14.82
CA VAL A 427 19.15 6.23 14.86
C VAL A 427 20.29 5.38 14.32
N LEU A 428 20.87 5.78 13.18
CA LEU A 428 21.97 5.03 12.57
C LEU A 428 23.21 5.03 13.48
N SER A 429 23.51 6.16 14.12
CA SER A 429 24.65 6.29 15.04
C SER A 429 24.44 5.48 16.32
N TYR A 430 23.24 5.56 16.91
CA TYR A 430 22.88 4.77 18.09
C TYR A 430 23.00 3.28 17.80
N LEU A 431 22.39 2.81 16.70
CA LEU A 431 22.44 1.41 16.32
C LEU A 431 23.87 0.95 16.02
N ALA A 432 24.66 1.74 15.31
CA ALA A 432 26.05 1.40 15.03
C ALA A 432 26.87 1.24 16.31
N GLY A 433 26.69 2.14 17.28
CA GLY A 433 27.30 2.04 18.60
C GLY A 433 26.89 0.76 19.33
N GLU A 434 25.59 0.48 19.41
CA GLU A 434 25.08 -0.73 20.08
C GLU A 434 25.53 -2.02 19.39
N PHE A 435 25.45 -2.11 18.06
CA PHE A 435 25.92 -3.30 17.33
C PHE A 435 27.43 -3.53 17.49
N SER A 436 28.24 -2.46 17.47
CA SER A 436 29.69 -2.57 17.62
C SER A 436 30.12 -3.12 18.99
N LYS A 437 29.36 -2.86 20.06
CA LYS A 437 29.63 -3.39 21.41
C LYS A 437 29.38 -4.88 21.53
N HIS A 438 28.43 -5.40 20.77
CA HIS A 438 27.91 -6.76 20.95
C HIS A 438 28.37 -7.74 19.86
N CYS A 439 28.90 -7.26 18.74
CA CYS A 439 29.36 -8.10 17.64
C CYS A 439 30.87 -8.35 17.70
N GLU A 440 31.31 -9.48 17.13
CA GLU A 440 32.73 -9.74 16.91
C GLU A 440 33.32 -8.68 15.96
N VAL A 441 34.48 -8.12 16.31
CA VAL A 441 35.12 -6.98 15.61
C VAL A 441 35.30 -7.27 14.11
N THR A 442 35.79 -8.45 13.76
CA THR A 442 36.05 -8.87 12.37
C THR A 442 34.77 -8.91 11.53
N GLY A 443 33.68 -9.42 12.10
CA GLY A 443 32.36 -9.45 11.47
C GLY A 443 31.74 -8.07 11.37
N TRP A 444 31.86 -7.26 12.42
CA TRP A 444 31.37 -5.88 12.45
C TRP A 444 32.07 -5.02 11.39
N ASP A 445 33.39 -5.12 11.26
CA ASP A 445 34.17 -4.41 10.24
C ASP A 445 33.72 -4.74 8.81
N CYS A 446 33.21 -5.95 8.57
CA CYS A 446 32.64 -6.30 7.27
C CYS A 446 31.34 -5.52 6.98
N ILE A 447 30.51 -5.29 8.00
CA ILE A 447 29.26 -4.55 7.91
C ILE A 447 29.55 -3.04 7.85
N ALA A 448 30.34 -2.53 8.80
CA ALA A 448 30.67 -1.13 8.93
C ALA A 448 31.32 -0.55 7.66
N ARG A 449 32.20 -1.30 6.97
CA ARG A 449 32.83 -0.86 5.71
C ARG A 449 31.85 -0.57 4.58
N LYS A 450 30.70 -1.23 4.54
CA LYS A 450 29.69 -1.08 3.47
C LYS A 450 28.55 -0.14 3.87
N LEU A 451 28.41 0.17 5.16
CA LEU A 451 27.35 1.00 5.69
C LEU A 451 27.29 2.42 5.08
N PRO A 452 28.41 3.15 4.90
CA PRO A 452 28.36 4.48 4.30
C PRO A 452 27.82 4.49 2.87
N SER A 453 28.25 3.52 2.05
CA SER A 453 27.74 3.39 0.68
C SER A 453 26.25 3.05 0.66
N ALA A 454 25.79 2.20 1.58
CA ALA A 454 24.37 1.88 1.71
C ALA A 454 23.56 3.14 2.06
N ILE A 455 24.02 3.92 3.05
CA ILE A 455 23.41 5.19 3.48
C ILE A 455 23.30 6.17 2.32
N GLU A 456 24.37 6.35 1.55
CA GLU A 456 24.40 7.32 0.44
C GLU A 456 23.48 6.91 -0.72
N ILE A 457 23.46 5.61 -1.05
CA ILE A 457 22.49 5.05 -2.00
C ILE A 457 21.07 5.35 -1.52
N GLY A 458 20.79 5.07 -0.24
CA GLY A 458 19.48 5.32 0.33
C GLY A 458 19.08 6.77 0.31
N ARG A 459 19.99 7.68 0.67
CA ARG A 459 19.77 9.13 0.61
C ARG A 459 19.41 9.55 -0.81
N THR A 460 20.21 9.14 -1.79
CA THR A 460 20.03 9.49 -3.21
C THR A 460 18.69 8.96 -3.74
N VAL A 461 18.39 7.69 -3.48
CA VAL A 461 17.12 7.08 -3.90
C VAL A 461 15.95 7.74 -3.18
N GLY A 462 16.04 7.96 -1.87
CA GLY A 462 15.01 8.63 -1.07
C GLY A 462 14.72 10.04 -1.55
N ALA A 463 15.71 10.78 -2.02
CA ALA A 463 15.52 12.11 -2.60
C ALA A 463 14.65 12.10 -3.88
N THR A 464 14.60 10.96 -4.60
CA THR A 464 13.71 10.81 -5.78
C THR A 464 12.25 10.53 -5.43
N PHE A 465 11.96 10.18 -4.16
CA PHE A 465 10.61 9.90 -3.67
C PHE A 465 10.18 10.94 -2.64
N SER A 466 9.29 11.86 -3.02
CA SER A 466 8.81 12.95 -2.14
C SER A 466 8.31 12.45 -0.79
N ASP A 467 7.65 11.31 -0.77
CA ASP A 467 7.01 10.76 0.43
C ASP A 467 8.03 10.17 1.41
N VAL A 468 9.14 9.62 0.88
CA VAL A 468 10.23 9.06 1.68
C VAL A 468 11.20 10.18 2.08
N GLY A 469 11.71 10.92 1.10
CA GLY A 469 12.75 11.93 1.27
C GLY A 469 14.13 11.35 1.55
N PRO A 470 15.18 12.18 1.49
CA PRO A 470 16.57 11.74 1.65
C PRO A 470 16.85 11.14 3.03
N GLY A 471 16.26 11.70 4.10
CA GLY A 471 16.45 11.22 5.47
C GLY A 471 15.99 9.77 5.65
N TYR A 472 14.71 9.48 5.36
CA TYR A 472 14.22 8.11 5.50
C TYR A 472 14.84 7.14 4.49
N GLY A 473 15.23 7.59 3.29
CA GLY A 473 16.00 6.75 2.37
C GLY A 473 17.33 6.27 2.98
N MET A 474 18.07 7.18 3.61
CA MET A 474 19.28 6.86 4.38
C MET A 474 18.98 5.91 5.54
N LEU A 475 17.94 6.18 6.33
CA LEU A 475 17.53 5.31 7.44
C LEU A 475 17.24 3.88 6.98
N LEU A 476 16.41 3.74 5.94
CA LEU A 476 15.95 2.43 5.48
C LEU A 476 17.12 1.57 5.00
N THR A 477 18.01 2.13 4.18
CA THR A 477 19.19 1.41 3.67
C THR A 477 20.24 1.15 4.75
N GLY A 478 20.48 2.11 5.65
CA GLY A 478 21.42 1.97 6.74
C GLY A 478 20.97 0.94 7.77
N VAL A 479 19.71 0.99 8.23
CA VAL A 479 19.15 0.02 9.18
C VAL A 479 19.03 -1.36 8.54
N ARG A 480 18.68 -1.43 7.25
CA ARG A 480 18.72 -2.69 6.50
C ARG A 480 20.10 -3.32 6.55
N HIS A 481 21.15 -2.54 6.28
CA HIS A 481 22.52 -3.04 6.27
C HIS A 481 22.97 -3.45 7.68
N MET A 482 22.69 -2.62 8.68
CA MET A 482 22.98 -2.93 10.08
C MET A 482 22.20 -4.13 10.61
N SER A 483 21.05 -4.46 10.04
CA SER A 483 20.28 -5.65 10.44
C SER A 483 21.02 -6.97 10.17
N LEU A 484 22.08 -6.95 9.36
CA LEU A 484 23.02 -8.07 9.24
C LEU A 484 23.80 -8.34 10.54
N ALA A 485 23.99 -7.33 11.38
CA ALA A 485 24.69 -7.48 12.66
C ALA A 485 23.90 -8.37 13.63
N ALA A 486 22.58 -8.46 13.48
CA ALA A 486 21.78 -9.43 14.22
C ALA A 486 22.11 -10.87 13.81
N LEU A 487 22.32 -11.13 12.51
CA LEU A 487 22.72 -12.45 12.03
C LEU A 487 24.12 -12.82 12.54
N LEU A 488 25.05 -11.86 12.52
CA LEU A 488 26.39 -11.99 13.09
C LEU A 488 26.35 -12.29 14.59
N PHE A 489 25.56 -11.54 15.35
CA PHE A 489 25.43 -11.76 16.79
C PHE A 489 24.87 -13.14 17.12
N HIS A 490 23.84 -13.58 16.40
CA HIS A 490 23.20 -14.86 16.67
C HIS A 490 24.07 -16.06 16.30
N ASP A 491 24.85 -15.98 15.21
CA ASP A 491 25.75 -17.06 14.78
C ASP A 491 26.88 -16.52 13.88
N ALA A 492 27.99 -16.12 14.51
CA ALA A 492 29.14 -15.54 13.81
C ALA A 492 29.76 -16.49 12.78
N LYS A 493 29.77 -17.79 13.06
CA LYS A 493 30.34 -18.80 12.16
C LYS A 493 29.50 -18.91 10.88
N ASN A 494 28.18 -19.05 10.99
CA ASN A 494 27.32 -19.10 9.82
C ASN A 494 27.29 -17.75 9.08
N PHE A 495 27.49 -16.64 9.78
CA PHE A 495 27.61 -15.32 9.16
C PHE A 495 28.86 -15.21 8.29
N GLU A 496 30.02 -15.70 8.74
CA GLU A 496 31.25 -15.73 7.93
C GLU A 496 31.05 -16.53 6.64
N HIS A 497 30.40 -17.71 6.73
CA HIS A 497 30.02 -18.50 5.57
C HIS A 497 29.08 -17.75 4.62
N TYR A 498 28.15 -16.97 5.18
CA TYR A 498 27.22 -16.16 4.40
C TYR A 498 27.92 -15.02 3.66
N ILE A 499 28.85 -14.30 4.29
CA ILE A 499 29.64 -13.27 3.61
C ILE A 499 30.46 -13.87 2.46
N LYS A 500 31.09 -15.03 2.67
CA LYS A 500 31.80 -15.76 1.59
C LYS A 500 30.85 -16.14 0.46
N TYR A 501 29.66 -16.66 0.79
CA TYR A 501 28.62 -17.00 -0.18
C TYR A 501 28.15 -15.79 -0.99
N LEU A 502 27.88 -14.65 -0.34
CA LEU A 502 27.48 -13.41 -1.02
C LEU A 502 28.57 -12.90 -1.96
N SER A 503 29.84 -12.99 -1.55
CA SER A 503 30.99 -12.64 -2.38
C SER A 503 31.12 -13.53 -3.62
N LEU A 504 30.95 -14.85 -3.47
CA LEU A 504 31.04 -15.81 -4.58
C LEU A 504 29.86 -15.70 -5.55
N SER A 505 28.67 -15.36 -5.04
CA SER A 505 27.45 -15.25 -5.83
C SER A 505 27.22 -13.86 -6.44
N SER A 506 28.11 -12.89 -6.14
CA SER A 506 27.96 -11.48 -6.52
C SER A 506 26.60 -10.89 -6.12
N ARG A 507 26.08 -11.30 -4.96
CA ARG A 507 24.79 -10.82 -4.42
C ARG A 507 25.03 -9.91 -3.23
N PRO A 508 24.29 -8.80 -3.10
CA PRO A 508 24.38 -7.95 -1.91
C PRO A 508 23.73 -8.61 -0.69
N TYR A 509 22.67 -9.40 -0.91
CA TYR A 509 21.90 -10.12 0.12
C TYR A 509 21.21 -11.36 -0.49
N ASP A 510 20.88 -12.36 0.33
CA ASP A 510 20.08 -13.52 -0.04
C ASP A 510 19.14 -13.96 1.09
N MET A 511 17.89 -13.47 1.03
CA MET A 511 16.87 -13.72 2.06
C MET A 511 16.47 -15.20 2.19
N ILE A 512 16.62 -15.99 1.12
CA ILE A 512 16.29 -17.41 1.16
C ILE A 512 17.38 -18.14 1.95
N TYR A 513 18.65 -17.82 1.65
CA TYR A 513 19.77 -18.32 2.42
C TYR A 513 19.64 -17.92 3.90
N GLU A 514 19.34 -16.65 4.17
CA GLU A 514 19.16 -16.15 5.53
C GLU A 514 18.07 -16.92 6.29
N LYS A 515 16.87 -17.04 5.72
CA LYS A 515 15.76 -17.81 6.33
C LYS A 515 16.12 -19.27 6.55
N SER A 516 16.89 -19.87 5.64
CA SER A 516 17.30 -21.27 5.79
C SER A 516 18.28 -21.48 6.95
N LYS A 517 19.10 -20.47 7.26
CA LYS A 517 20.14 -20.56 8.30
C LYS A 517 19.69 -20.05 9.66
N TRP A 518 19.00 -18.91 9.71
CA TRP A 518 18.59 -18.26 10.95
C TRP A 518 17.08 -18.35 11.24
N GLY A 519 16.26 -18.80 10.27
CA GLY A 519 14.81 -18.84 10.40
C GLY A 519 14.12 -17.48 10.16
N TYR A 520 14.89 -16.41 9.95
CA TYR A 520 14.44 -15.07 9.60
C TYR A 520 15.42 -14.43 8.61
N ASP A 521 14.98 -13.35 7.95
CA ASP A 521 15.83 -12.54 7.05
C ASP A 521 16.15 -11.18 7.70
N HIS A 522 17.20 -10.51 7.20
CA HIS A 522 17.62 -9.20 7.69
C HIS A 522 16.54 -8.11 7.51
N LEU A 523 15.65 -8.26 6.51
CA LEU A 523 14.54 -7.31 6.29
C LEU A 523 13.47 -7.41 7.38
N SER A 524 13.14 -8.64 7.79
CA SER A 524 12.20 -8.91 8.88
C SER A 524 12.74 -8.31 10.18
N TYR A 525 14.04 -8.47 10.43
CA TYR A 525 14.70 -7.85 11.57
C TYR A 525 14.71 -6.31 11.49
N CYS A 526 14.99 -5.75 10.30
CA CYS A 526 14.93 -4.31 10.04
C CYS A 526 13.55 -3.70 10.31
N GLY A 527 12.47 -4.41 10.01
CA GLY A 527 11.11 -3.99 10.35
C GLY A 527 10.89 -3.93 11.88
N SER A 528 11.32 -4.98 12.60
CA SER A 528 11.18 -5.08 14.06
C SER A 528 12.00 -4.00 14.79
N LEU A 529 13.32 -3.98 14.63
CA LEU A 529 13.99 -2.80 14.08
C LEU A 529 13.44 -1.39 14.36
N LEU A 530 12.93 -0.84 13.26
CA LEU A 530 12.32 0.46 13.16
C LEU A 530 11.07 0.59 14.05
N GLN A 531 10.24 -0.45 14.13
CA GLN A 531 9.05 -0.42 15.00
C GLN A 531 9.46 -0.21 16.46
N TYR A 532 10.52 -0.88 16.89
CA TYR A 532 11.06 -0.79 18.24
C TYR A 532 11.57 0.61 18.59
N LEU A 533 12.20 1.27 17.62
CA LEU A 533 12.68 2.65 17.73
C LEU A 533 11.56 3.70 17.61
N GLY A 534 10.31 3.27 17.42
CA GLY A 534 9.14 4.15 17.40
C GLY A 534 8.74 4.66 16.01
N PHE A 535 9.18 4.02 14.93
CA PHE A 535 8.84 4.44 13.56
C PHE A 535 7.42 4.05 13.09
N GLY A 536 6.71 3.22 13.86
CA GLY A 536 5.34 2.78 13.53
C GLY A 536 5.28 1.86 12.30
N LEU A 537 4.09 1.34 11.99
CA LEU A 537 3.90 0.40 10.88
C LEU A 537 4.02 1.06 9.50
N GLU A 538 3.79 2.37 9.39
CA GLU A 538 3.87 3.11 8.12
C GLU A 538 5.28 3.07 7.52
N MET A 539 6.31 3.21 8.34
CA MET A 539 7.70 3.10 7.89
C MET A 539 8.09 1.68 7.46
N VAL A 540 7.48 0.67 8.06
CA VAL A 540 7.63 -0.74 7.63
C VAL A 540 6.99 -0.93 6.24
N LYS A 541 5.86 -0.28 5.97
CA LYS A 541 5.23 -0.31 4.63
C LYS A 541 6.04 0.45 3.58
N ALA A 542 6.59 1.62 3.92
CA ALA A 542 7.50 2.36 3.04
C ALA A 542 8.75 1.53 2.68
N PHE A 543 9.20 0.68 3.60
CA PHE A 543 10.29 -0.25 3.37
C PHE A 543 9.97 -1.34 2.34
N ASP A 544 8.75 -1.88 2.35
CA ASP A 544 8.29 -2.86 1.35
C ASP A 544 8.26 -2.26 -0.05
N GLN A 545 7.91 -0.98 -0.17
CA GLN A 545 8.00 -0.24 -1.44
C GLN A 545 9.46 -0.07 -1.88
N PHE A 546 10.36 0.29 -0.95
CA PHE A 546 11.80 0.46 -1.21
C PHE A 546 12.51 -0.85 -1.61
N ARG A 547 11.99 -2.00 -1.13
CA ARG A 547 12.49 -3.34 -1.46
C ARG A 547 12.49 -3.63 -2.95
N SER A 548 11.42 -3.22 -3.65
CA SER A 548 11.26 -3.39 -5.10
C SER A 548 12.34 -2.65 -5.90
N PHE A 549 12.81 -1.51 -5.40
CA PHE A 549 13.80 -0.66 -6.06
C PHE A 549 15.24 -1.10 -5.81
N SER A 550 15.54 -1.71 -4.66
CA SER A 550 16.88 -2.25 -4.37
C SER A 550 17.28 -3.44 -5.26
N GLN A 551 16.33 -4.01 -6.00
CA GLN A 551 16.61 -4.97 -7.07
C GLN A 551 17.09 -4.30 -8.37
N ILE A 552 16.94 -2.97 -8.47
CA ILE A 552 17.22 -2.16 -9.68
C ILE A 552 18.63 -1.50 -9.63
N THR A 553 19.33 -1.51 -8.49
CA THR A 553 20.58 -0.75 -8.36
C THR A 553 21.80 -1.44 -8.97
N GLU A 554 21.95 -1.25 -10.29
CA GLU A 554 23.24 -1.13 -10.98
C GLU A 554 23.65 0.36 -11.07
N ILE A 555 23.33 1.16 -10.05
CA ILE A 555 23.80 2.55 -9.95
C ILE A 555 25.23 2.50 -9.45
N LYS A 556 26.21 2.74 -10.34
CA LYS A 556 27.62 2.94 -9.98
C LYS A 556 27.75 4.19 -9.10
N VAL A 557 27.65 4.02 -7.79
CA VAL A 557 27.99 5.07 -6.82
C VAL A 557 29.51 5.26 -6.87
N ARG A 558 29.94 6.45 -7.29
CA ARG A 558 31.37 6.82 -7.32
C ARG A 558 31.88 6.95 -5.89
N ASN A 559 33.08 6.42 -5.63
CA ASN A 559 33.82 6.55 -4.37
C ASN A 559 33.92 8.03 -3.98
N SER A 560 33.14 8.45 -3.00
CA SER A 560 33.17 9.79 -2.43
C SER A 560 33.92 9.74 -1.09
N ALA A 561 34.75 10.75 -0.79
CA ALA A 561 35.56 10.87 0.43
C ALA A 561 34.76 10.70 1.75
N VAL A 562 33.45 10.86 1.64
CA VAL A 562 32.34 10.61 2.56
C VAL A 562 32.32 9.21 3.17
N VAL A 563 32.58 8.20 2.34
CA VAL A 563 32.60 6.79 2.77
C VAL A 563 33.70 6.57 3.79
N LEU A 564 34.83 7.26 3.62
CA LEU A 564 35.97 7.20 4.53
C LEU A 564 35.69 7.95 5.84
N HIS A 565 35.03 9.12 5.80
CA HIS A 565 34.67 9.87 7.01
C HIS A 565 33.57 9.21 7.86
N TRP A 566 32.53 8.64 7.24
CA TRP A 566 31.52 7.86 7.97
C TRP A 566 32.11 6.58 8.56
N ALA A 567 32.99 5.88 7.81
CA ALA A 567 33.71 4.73 8.34
C ALA A 567 34.58 5.13 9.55
N GLU A 568 35.28 6.26 9.48
CA GLU A 568 36.08 6.80 10.58
C GLU A 568 35.23 7.18 11.81
N VAL A 569 34.07 7.81 11.62
CA VAL A 569 33.15 8.18 12.71
C VAL A 569 32.51 6.94 13.34
N ILE A 570 32.05 5.99 12.55
CA ILE A 570 31.48 4.72 13.03
C ILE A 570 32.55 3.89 13.76
N GLN A 571 33.78 3.85 13.26
CA GLN A 571 34.90 3.18 13.91
C GLN A 571 35.32 3.88 15.22
N LYS A 572 35.43 5.21 15.23
CA LYS A 572 35.76 5.99 16.44
C LYS A 572 34.70 5.85 17.54
N SER A 573 33.42 5.86 17.16
CA SER A 573 32.29 5.68 18.09
C SER A 573 32.26 4.28 18.72
N GLY A 574 32.73 3.25 18.00
CA GLY A 574 32.89 1.90 18.54
C GLY A 574 34.07 1.76 19.51
N THR A 575 35.20 2.43 19.22
CA THR A 575 36.42 2.36 20.05
C THR A 575 36.40 3.26 21.30
N ALA A 576 35.64 4.37 21.29
CA ALA A 576 35.52 5.24 22.47
C ALA A 576 34.74 4.58 23.63
N LEU A 577 34.02 3.49 23.35
CA LEU A 577 33.29 2.66 24.32
C LEU A 577 34.02 1.35 24.66
N GLY A 578 35.23 1.13 24.12
CA GLY A 578 36.07 -0.03 24.41
C GLY A 578 37.44 0.07 23.74
N ASP A 579 38.47 0.34 24.56
CA ASP A 579 39.93 0.32 24.35
C ASP A 579 40.55 0.92 23.07
N SER A 580 41.47 1.87 23.28
CA SER A 580 42.15 2.68 22.26
C SER A 580 43.51 2.12 21.86
N ASN A 581 43.67 1.48 20.69
CA ASN A 581 45.00 1.32 20.03
C ASN A 581 45.00 0.80 18.56
N PHE A 582 44.04 1.17 17.70
CA PHE A 582 43.95 0.60 16.34
C PHE A 582 44.45 1.50 15.19
N LEU A 583 44.40 2.84 15.33
CA LEU A 583 44.71 3.77 14.23
C LEU A 583 46.18 3.75 13.75
N GLN A 584 47.10 3.10 14.46
CA GLN A 584 48.50 2.97 14.03
C GLN A 584 48.76 1.81 13.05
N GLN A 585 47.80 0.93 12.77
CA GLN A 585 48.04 -0.30 11.99
C GLN A 585 47.39 -0.35 10.59
N SER A 586 46.55 0.61 10.20
CA SER A 586 45.75 0.49 8.97
C SER A 586 46.46 0.88 7.66
N GLY A 587 47.65 1.48 7.71
CA GLY A 587 48.54 1.65 6.54
C GLY A 587 47.99 2.51 5.38
N ILE A 588 46.88 3.23 5.54
CA ILE A 588 46.36 4.14 4.50
C ILE A 588 47.11 5.47 4.61
N GLY A 589 48.03 5.70 3.68
CA GLY A 589 48.87 6.90 3.64
C GLY A 589 48.13 8.10 3.05
N LYS A 590 48.56 9.31 3.45
CA LYS A 590 48.12 10.59 2.84
C LYS A 590 48.20 10.60 1.31
N ASP A 591 49.13 9.84 0.74
CA ASP A 591 49.36 9.75 -0.70
C ASP A 591 48.22 9.05 -1.46
N ASP A 592 47.47 8.15 -0.81
CA ASP A 592 46.32 7.49 -1.42
C ASP A 592 45.12 8.43 -1.52
N VAL A 593 44.99 9.36 -0.57
CA VAL A 593 43.98 10.42 -0.60
C VAL A 593 44.28 11.43 -1.72
N ILE A 594 45.55 11.81 -1.87
CA ILE A 594 46.01 12.75 -2.91
C ILE A 594 45.85 12.16 -4.33
N LYS A 595 46.06 10.85 -4.51
CA LYS A 595 45.82 10.17 -5.80
C LYS A 595 44.36 10.19 -6.21
N VAL A 596 43.44 10.01 -5.27
CA VAL A 596 42.00 10.05 -5.53
C VAL A 596 41.55 11.47 -5.90
N ASP A 597 42.06 12.49 -5.22
CA ASP A 597 41.71 13.89 -5.49
C ASP A 597 42.20 14.36 -6.87
N ASN A 598 43.40 13.95 -7.27
CA ASN A 598 43.95 14.25 -8.59
C ASN A 598 43.16 13.56 -9.73
N GLU A 599 42.68 12.33 -9.52
CA GLU A 599 41.85 11.61 -10.48
C GLU A 599 40.47 12.29 -10.66
N ILE A 600 39.91 12.81 -9.55
CA ILE A 600 38.66 13.59 -9.55
C ILE A 600 38.83 14.92 -10.32
N GLY A 601 39.93 15.64 -10.08
CA GLY A 601 40.25 16.87 -10.82
C GLY A 601 40.34 16.64 -12.33
N ARG A 602 41.04 15.57 -12.74
CA ARG A 602 41.25 15.22 -14.15
C ARG A 602 39.95 14.83 -14.88
N LEU A 603 39.03 14.16 -14.19
CA LEU A 603 37.73 13.76 -14.73
C LEU A 603 36.73 14.92 -14.79
N THR A 604 36.81 15.86 -13.85
CA THR A 604 35.97 17.08 -13.83
C THR A 604 36.31 18.01 -14.99
N SER A 605 37.59 18.15 -15.33
CA SER A 605 38.04 18.92 -16.50
C SER A 605 37.60 18.30 -17.85
N ARG A 606 37.50 16.97 -17.93
CA ARG A 606 36.97 16.28 -19.13
C ARG A 606 35.47 16.46 -19.33
N LEU A 607 34.71 16.61 -18.24
CA LEU A 607 33.26 16.83 -18.31
C LEU A 607 32.89 18.27 -18.66
N LYS A 608 33.66 19.26 -18.21
CA LYS A 608 33.50 20.68 -18.61
C LYS A 608 33.69 20.91 -20.12
N ASN A 609 34.44 20.04 -20.80
CA ASN A 609 34.71 20.18 -22.23
C ASN A 609 33.72 19.42 -23.13
N ASN A 610 32.84 18.57 -22.57
CA ASN A 610 31.97 17.67 -23.36
C ASN A 610 30.46 17.95 -23.24
N TYR A 611 30.03 18.90 -22.42
CA TYR A 611 28.61 19.29 -22.34
C TYR A 611 28.43 20.78 -22.62
N TRP A 612 27.71 21.04 -23.71
CA TRP A 612 27.23 22.35 -24.12
C TRP A 612 26.43 23.02 -23.00
N LEU A 613 26.83 24.26 -22.68
CA LEU A 613 26.09 25.18 -21.84
C LEU A 613 25.06 25.94 -22.68
N SER A 614 23.79 25.92 -22.24
CA SER A 614 22.65 26.82 -22.54
C SER A 614 21.86 26.66 -23.86
N PRO A 615 20.53 26.97 -23.91
CA PRO A 615 19.87 28.05 -23.16
C PRO A 615 18.59 27.72 -22.38
N ILE A 616 18.64 27.90 -21.05
CA ILE A 616 17.51 28.41 -20.24
C ILE A 616 18.02 29.64 -19.49
N ARG A 617 18.22 30.71 -20.26
CA ARG A 617 18.46 32.07 -19.78
C ARG A 617 17.73 33.02 -20.74
N GLU A 618 16.39 32.97 -20.76
CA GLU A 618 15.59 34.00 -21.47
C GLU A 618 14.10 34.09 -21.09
N GLN A 619 13.71 33.79 -19.84
CA GLN A 619 12.36 34.12 -19.34
C GLN A 619 12.35 34.75 -17.94
N ALA A 620 13.34 35.58 -17.66
CA ALA A 620 13.31 36.50 -16.54
C ALA A 620 13.93 37.83 -16.98
N LEU A 621 13.26 38.50 -17.94
CA LEU A 621 13.36 39.92 -18.27
C LEU A 621 12.33 40.25 -19.38
N VAL A 622 11.04 40.20 -19.02
CA VAL A 622 9.95 41.07 -19.53
C VAL A 622 8.96 41.23 -18.38
#